data_AF-A0A1V2PHB0-F1
#
_entry.id   AF-A0A1V2PHB0-F1
#
_cell.length_a   1.000
_cell.length_b   1.000
_cell.length_c   1.000
_cell.angle_alpha   90.00
_cell.angle_beta   90.00
_cell.angle_gamma   90.00
#
_symmetry.space_group_name_H-M   'P 1'
#
loop_
_entity.id
_entity.type
_entity.pdbx_description
1 polymer ?
#
loop_
_entity_poly.entity_id
_entity_poly.type
_entity_poly.pdbx_seq_one_letter_code
_entity_poly.pdbx_strand_id
1 'polypeptide(L)'
;MPRRLLLLIVGAAAVCLVPWTIYLAGVLPDHHRVGEWRLAWVGFDIALLCCFAVALWLGLRRRRAAVPVLAATAAMLLCDAWFDVVFDWSSHDRWSSVVMAVCAEVPMAVVLLWQAKVLLNGGMPSRRLTARDVEMNNAGSYRELSRALSDNGPTSADTLATVLGMPGDDVAAKLTALAQAGHARQGRDGRWRTTPLNLLQPDPAETDDQMAAYLEQKYQNELRLLTWAVRNRTEFGAWATGSRAVLHLSEADLARFTAEYDELLTRYCLLHNKPEPDTRELALRFYGFPFPRELPDLPDG
;
A
#
# COMPACT_ATOMS: atom_id res chain seq x y z
N MET A 1 14.14 5.86 3.35
CA MET A 1 14.12 6.94 4.35
C MET A 1 13.21 6.56 5.51
N PRO A 2 13.61 6.79 6.76
CA PRO A 2 12.72 6.63 7.90
C PRO A 2 11.59 7.66 7.83
N ARG A 3 10.33 7.22 7.97
CA ARG A 3 9.12 8.05 7.83
C ARG A 3 9.13 9.33 8.69
N ARG A 4 9.74 9.27 9.87
CA ARG A 4 9.88 10.44 10.75
C ARG A 4 10.66 11.55 10.07
N LEU A 5 11.74 11.20 9.35
CA LEU A 5 12.53 12.16 8.58
C LEU A 5 11.72 12.76 7.44
N LEU A 6 10.92 11.96 6.71
CA LEU A 6 10.03 12.46 5.66
C LEU A 6 9.01 13.48 6.22
N LEU A 7 8.34 13.14 7.32
CA LEU A 7 7.34 14.02 7.93
C LEU A 7 7.99 15.30 8.49
N LEU A 8 9.21 15.20 9.03
CA LEU A 8 9.98 16.37 9.47
C LEU A 8 10.38 17.26 8.29
N ILE A 9 10.81 16.68 7.16
CA ILE A 9 11.18 17.42 5.96
C ILE A 9 9.95 18.15 5.38
N VAL A 10 8.83 17.44 5.21
CA VAL A 10 7.58 18.01 4.69
C VAL A 10 7.00 19.07 5.65
N GLY A 11 7.05 18.81 6.96
CA GLY A 11 6.61 19.76 7.98
C GLY A 11 7.50 21.00 8.05
N ALA A 12 8.82 20.83 7.97
CA ALA A 12 9.76 21.94 7.93
C ALA A 12 9.55 22.80 6.68
N ALA A 13 9.36 22.18 5.51
CA ALA A 13 9.06 22.91 4.28
C ALA A 13 7.77 23.73 4.38
N ALA A 14 6.70 23.16 4.95
CA ALA A 14 5.45 23.89 5.19
C ALA A 14 5.64 25.08 6.14
N VAL A 15 6.46 24.93 7.20
CA VAL A 15 6.75 26.04 8.12
C VAL A 15 7.63 27.10 7.47
N CYS A 16 8.64 26.72 6.67
CA CYS A 16 9.51 27.65 5.95
C CYS A 16 8.77 28.43 4.84
N LEU A 17 7.73 27.84 4.26
CA LEU A 17 6.85 28.49 3.28
C LEU A 17 6.10 29.70 3.87
N VAL A 18 5.77 29.68 5.17
CA VAL A 18 4.99 30.74 5.82
C VAL A 18 5.74 32.09 5.93
N PRO A 19 7.01 32.14 6.38
CA PRO A 19 7.80 33.37 6.31
C PRO A 19 8.05 33.86 4.88
N TRP A 20 8.24 32.93 3.93
CA TRP A 20 8.47 33.28 2.52
C TRP A 20 7.24 33.95 1.89
N THR A 21 6.04 33.44 2.16
CA THR A 21 4.77 34.08 1.75
C THR A 21 4.64 35.50 2.28
N ILE A 22 4.95 35.69 3.56
CA ILE A 22 4.86 36.99 4.22
C ILE A 22 5.89 37.96 3.64
N TYR A 23 7.09 37.47 3.32
CA TYR A 23 8.14 38.25 2.65
C TYR A 23 7.74 38.67 1.23
N LEU A 24 7.25 37.74 0.40
CA LEU A 24 6.74 38.03 -0.94
C LEU A 24 5.62 39.08 -0.91
N ALA A 25 4.69 38.95 0.04
CA ALA A 25 3.60 39.92 0.21
C ALA A 25 4.10 41.34 0.53
N GLY A 26 5.27 41.48 1.17
CA GLY A 26 5.86 42.76 1.54
C GLY A 26 6.83 43.35 0.51
N VAL A 27 7.49 42.52 -0.31
CA VAL A 27 8.59 42.95 -1.19
C VAL A 27 8.17 43.10 -2.65
N LEU A 28 7.09 42.45 -3.11
CA LEU A 28 6.65 42.59 -4.50
C LEU A 28 6.21 44.03 -4.79
N PRO A 29 6.90 44.76 -5.69
CA PRO A 29 6.54 46.14 -5.99
C PRO A 29 5.17 46.20 -6.70
N ASP A 30 4.28 47.12 -6.28
CA ASP A 30 3.01 47.45 -6.95
C ASP A 30 3.18 48.00 -8.39
N HIS A 31 4.39 47.93 -8.94
CA HIS A 31 4.72 48.32 -10.29
C HIS A 31 4.51 47.13 -11.21
N HIS A 32 3.26 46.84 -11.55
CA HIS A 32 2.73 46.52 -12.88
C HIS A 32 1.20 46.57 -12.69
N ARG A 33 0.49 47.31 -13.54
CA ARG A 33 -0.88 47.81 -13.33
C ARG A 33 -1.98 46.73 -13.24
N VAL A 34 -1.97 45.84 -12.26
CA VAL A 34 -3.17 45.18 -11.74
C VAL A 34 -2.87 44.66 -10.32
N GLY A 35 -3.61 45.09 -9.30
CA GLY A 35 -3.50 44.54 -7.93
C GLY A 35 -3.78 43.02 -7.84
N GLU A 36 -4.22 42.43 -8.94
CA GLU A 36 -4.46 41.00 -9.13
C GLU A 36 -3.18 40.15 -9.09
N TRP A 37 -1.99 40.70 -9.39
CA TRP A 37 -0.76 39.90 -9.43
C TRP A 37 -0.28 39.44 -8.05
N ARG A 38 -0.29 40.34 -7.07
CA ARG A 38 0.02 40.00 -5.66
C ARG A 38 -1.02 39.03 -5.09
N LEU A 39 -2.29 39.22 -5.45
CA LEU A 39 -3.37 38.33 -5.03
C LEU A 39 -3.21 36.92 -5.62
N ALA A 40 -2.78 36.81 -6.88
CA ALA A 40 -2.55 35.51 -7.54
C ALA A 40 -1.42 34.72 -6.86
N TRP A 41 -0.29 35.37 -6.55
CA TRP A 41 0.84 34.73 -5.88
C TRP A 41 0.53 34.34 -4.43
N VAL A 42 -0.03 35.26 -3.63
CA VAL A 42 -0.44 34.94 -2.25
C VAL A 42 -1.51 33.83 -2.23
N GLY A 43 -2.45 33.86 -3.18
CA GLY A 43 -3.45 32.81 -3.33
C GLY A 43 -2.85 31.45 -3.69
N PHE A 44 -1.87 31.42 -4.58
CA PHE A 44 -1.13 30.21 -4.95
C PHE A 44 -0.39 29.61 -3.75
N ASP A 45 0.32 30.45 -2.98
CA ASP A 45 1.07 29.97 -1.83
C ASP A 45 0.16 29.48 -0.69
N ILE A 46 -0.97 30.15 -0.45
CA ILE A 46 -1.99 29.67 0.51
C ILE A 46 -2.51 28.30 0.05
N ALA A 47 -2.79 28.13 -1.24
CA ALA A 47 -3.21 26.85 -1.78
C ALA A 47 -2.11 25.78 -1.62
N LEU A 48 -0.85 26.11 -1.89
CA LEU A 48 0.30 25.22 -1.71
C LEU A 48 0.46 24.81 -0.24
N LEU A 49 0.35 25.77 0.69
CA LEU A 49 0.40 25.52 2.14
C LEU A 49 -0.75 24.61 2.59
N CYS A 50 -1.97 24.83 2.10
CA CYS A 50 -3.10 23.96 2.34
C CYS A 50 -2.85 22.55 1.81
N CYS A 51 -2.31 22.41 0.60
CA CYS A 51 -1.96 21.12 0.02
C CYS A 51 -0.88 20.40 0.84
N PHE A 52 0.15 21.11 1.33
CA PHE A 52 1.14 20.56 2.26
C PHE A 52 0.53 20.11 3.58
N ALA A 53 -0.33 20.92 4.18
CA ALA A 53 -1.00 20.58 5.44
C ALA A 53 -1.88 19.32 5.29
N VAL A 54 -2.67 19.24 4.21
CA VAL A 54 -3.50 18.07 3.90
C VAL A 54 -2.64 16.84 3.57
N ALA A 55 -1.57 17.00 2.79
CA ALA A 55 -0.63 15.92 2.48
C ALA A 55 0.05 15.38 3.74
N LEU A 56 0.48 16.26 4.64
CA LEU A 56 1.07 15.89 5.93
C LEU A 56 0.05 15.15 6.80
N TRP A 57 -1.18 15.66 6.90
CA TRP A 57 -2.25 15.04 7.69
C TRP A 57 -2.67 13.66 7.15
N LEU A 58 -2.87 13.52 5.84
CA LEU A 58 -3.18 12.24 5.19
C LEU A 58 -1.99 11.27 5.24
N GLY A 59 -0.77 11.78 5.09
CA GLY A 59 0.47 11.01 5.23
C GLY A 59 0.67 10.47 6.66
N LEU A 60 0.27 11.24 7.68
CA LEU A 60 0.21 10.78 9.08
C LEU A 60 -0.82 9.66 9.27
N ARG A 61 -1.97 9.76 8.59
CA ARG A 61 -3.03 8.73 8.62
C ARG A 61 -2.80 7.55 7.68
N ARG A 62 -1.75 7.57 6.84
CA ARG A 62 -1.38 6.50 5.89
C ARG A 62 -2.57 6.07 5.02
N ARG A 63 -3.34 7.05 4.55
CA ARG A 63 -4.49 6.79 3.68
C ARG A 63 -4.04 6.77 2.22
N ARG A 64 -4.60 5.86 1.40
CA ARG A 64 -4.35 5.86 -0.06
C ARG A 64 -4.86 7.15 -0.70
N ALA A 65 -5.86 7.79 -0.08
CA ALA A 65 -6.33 9.12 -0.45
C ALA A 65 -5.26 10.23 -0.39
N ALA A 66 -4.09 10.00 0.24
CA ALA A 66 -2.98 10.94 0.21
C ALA A 66 -2.34 11.07 -1.17
N VAL A 67 -2.41 10.04 -2.02
CA VAL A 67 -1.74 9.99 -3.34
C VAL A 67 -2.09 11.19 -4.24
N PRO A 68 -3.37 11.51 -4.51
CA PRO A 68 -3.71 12.65 -5.37
C PRO A 68 -3.23 13.98 -4.79
N VAL A 69 -3.29 14.14 -3.46
CA VAL A 69 -2.83 15.38 -2.79
C VAL A 69 -1.31 15.50 -2.91
N LEU A 70 -0.56 14.43 -2.65
CA LEU A 70 0.91 14.41 -2.81
C LEU A 70 1.33 14.73 -4.25
N ALA A 71 0.63 14.17 -5.24
CA ALA A 71 0.89 14.45 -6.66
C ALA A 71 0.56 15.91 -7.01
N ALA A 72 -0.56 16.45 -6.52
CA ALA A 72 -0.94 17.85 -6.73
C ALA A 72 0.06 18.81 -6.07
N THR A 73 0.47 18.57 -4.82
CA THR A 73 1.50 19.38 -4.14
C THR A 73 2.84 19.34 -4.91
N ALA A 74 3.24 18.17 -5.39
CA ALA A 74 4.46 18.05 -6.19
C ALA A 74 4.37 18.82 -7.51
N ALA A 75 3.22 18.77 -8.18
CA ALA A 75 2.99 19.55 -9.40
C ALA A 75 3.03 21.05 -9.12
N MET A 76 2.40 21.51 -8.03
CA MET A 76 2.44 22.91 -7.63
C MET A 76 3.87 23.39 -7.33
N LEU A 77 4.69 22.59 -6.61
CA LEU A 77 6.12 22.92 -6.38
C LEU A 77 6.92 23.04 -7.68
N LEU A 78 6.64 22.19 -8.67
CA LEU A 78 7.31 22.29 -9.97
C LEU A 78 6.87 23.51 -10.76
N CYS A 79 5.59 23.90 -10.66
CA CYS A 79 5.09 25.15 -11.22
C CYS A 79 5.72 26.36 -10.53
N ASP A 80 5.84 26.33 -9.21
CA ASP A 80 6.49 27.37 -8.39
C ASP A 80 7.94 27.59 -8.83
N ALA A 81 8.73 26.50 -8.87
CA ALA A 81 10.10 26.48 -9.38
C ALA A 81 10.25 27.04 -10.79
N TRP A 82 9.29 26.71 -11.66
CA TRP A 82 9.27 27.21 -13.02
C TRP A 82 9.02 28.73 -13.06
N PHE A 83 8.01 29.19 -12.33
CA PHE A 83 7.68 30.62 -12.29
C PHE A 83 8.84 31.43 -11.72
N ASP A 84 9.42 31.02 -10.60
CA ASP A 84 10.54 31.73 -9.96
C ASP A 84 11.75 31.85 -10.89
N VAL A 85 12.13 30.76 -11.58
CA VAL A 85 13.23 30.78 -12.55
C VAL A 85 12.92 31.66 -13.76
N VAL A 86 11.68 31.69 -14.25
CA VAL A 86 11.27 32.50 -15.40
C VAL A 86 11.20 33.98 -15.05
N PHE A 87 10.67 34.34 -13.88
CA PHE A 87 10.54 35.74 -13.46
C PHE A 87 11.88 36.37 -13.09
N ASP A 88 12.80 35.63 -12.48
CA ASP A 88 14.14 36.13 -12.13
C ASP A 88 15.18 36.00 -13.24
N TRP A 89 14.81 35.51 -14.42
CA TRP A 89 15.76 35.26 -15.52
C TRP A 89 16.56 36.51 -15.93
N SER A 90 15.96 37.70 -15.83
CA SER A 90 16.57 38.99 -16.16
C SER A 90 17.14 39.76 -14.97
N SER A 91 16.97 39.27 -13.73
CA SER A 91 17.46 39.91 -12.52
C SER A 91 18.86 39.39 -12.12
N HIS A 92 19.58 40.12 -11.26
CA HIS A 92 20.86 39.62 -10.71
C HIS A 92 20.66 38.39 -9.79
N ASP A 93 19.42 38.11 -9.39
CA ASP A 93 19.03 37.03 -8.47
C ASP A 93 18.72 35.70 -9.19
N ARG A 94 18.93 35.62 -10.51
CA ARG A 94 18.79 34.39 -11.32
C ARG A 94 19.45 33.15 -10.71
N TRP A 95 20.59 33.30 -10.05
CA TRP A 95 21.32 32.17 -9.48
C TRP A 95 20.72 31.70 -8.15
N SER A 96 20.15 32.60 -7.33
CA SER A 96 19.45 32.20 -6.12
C SER A 96 18.19 31.40 -6.42
N SER A 97 17.40 31.82 -7.41
CA SER A 97 16.13 31.16 -7.77
C SER A 97 16.39 29.79 -8.40
N VAL A 98 17.43 29.68 -9.25
CA VAL A 98 17.88 28.36 -9.78
C VAL A 98 18.40 27.44 -8.68
N VAL A 99 19.16 27.96 -7.71
CA VAL A 99 19.66 27.15 -6.59
C VAL A 99 18.50 26.68 -5.71
N MET A 100 17.51 27.52 -5.42
CA MET A 100 16.34 27.14 -4.62
C MET A 100 15.49 26.08 -5.33
N ALA A 101 15.21 26.27 -6.62
CA ALA A 101 14.49 25.30 -7.44
C ALA A 101 15.17 23.92 -7.43
N VAL A 102 16.49 23.87 -7.65
CA VAL A 102 17.25 22.61 -7.75
C VAL A 102 17.51 21.96 -6.38
N CYS A 103 17.70 22.74 -5.32
CA CYS A 103 18.09 22.21 -4.01
C CYS A 103 16.91 22.02 -3.03
N ALA A 104 15.78 22.71 -3.23
CA ALA A 104 14.64 22.66 -2.31
C ALA A 104 13.37 22.14 -3.00
N GLU A 105 12.85 22.86 -4.00
CA GLU A 105 11.52 22.57 -4.57
C GLU A 105 11.49 21.27 -5.38
N VAL A 106 12.42 21.09 -6.33
CA VAL A 106 12.49 19.86 -7.14
C VAL A 106 12.76 18.64 -6.28
N PRO A 107 13.74 18.64 -5.35
CA PRO A 107 13.95 17.51 -4.44
C PRO A 107 12.71 17.20 -3.59
N MET A 108 12.01 18.22 -3.09
CA MET A 108 10.78 18.03 -2.33
C MET A 108 9.68 17.40 -3.20
N ALA A 109 9.48 17.89 -4.42
CA ALA A 109 8.52 17.31 -5.36
C ALA A 109 8.84 15.84 -5.67
N VAL A 110 10.12 15.50 -5.88
CA VAL A 110 10.58 14.11 -6.08
C VAL A 110 10.28 13.24 -4.86
N VAL A 111 10.51 13.76 -3.65
CA VAL A 111 10.21 13.06 -2.39
C VAL A 111 8.71 12.80 -2.24
N LEU A 112 7.85 13.79 -2.55
CA LEU A 112 6.39 13.65 -2.50
C LEU A 112 5.89 12.61 -3.51
N LEU A 113 6.40 12.65 -4.75
CA LEU A 113 6.08 11.66 -5.79
C LEU A 113 6.59 10.26 -5.43
N TRP A 114 7.77 10.15 -4.83
CA TRP A 114 8.29 8.87 -4.35
C TRP A 114 7.40 8.29 -3.25
N GLN A 115 6.94 9.11 -2.31
CA GLN A 115 5.99 8.67 -1.28
C GLN A 115 4.64 8.25 -1.88
N ALA A 116 4.12 9.02 -2.85
CA ALA A 116 2.91 8.65 -3.58
C ALA A 116 3.06 7.30 -4.26
N LYS A 117 4.21 7.05 -4.92
CA LYS A 117 4.55 5.77 -5.52
C LYS A 117 4.64 4.64 -4.51
N VAL A 118 5.21 4.87 -3.33
CA VAL A 118 5.26 3.86 -2.25
C VAL A 118 3.85 3.52 -1.73
N LEU A 119 2.94 4.49 -1.65
CA LEU A 119 1.55 4.25 -1.25
C LEU A 119 0.73 3.54 -2.33
N LEU A 120 1.03 3.79 -3.62
CA LEU A 120 0.41 3.13 -4.76
C LEU A 120 0.89 1.68 -4.94
N ASN A 121 2.21 1.48 -4.90
CA ASN A 121 2.83 0.18 -5.18
C ASN A 121 3.02 -0.67 -3.91
N GLY A 122 2.92 -0.05 -2.74
CA GLY A 122 3.07 -0.72 -1.46
C GLY A 122 1.72 -1.08 -0.85
N GLY A 123 1.77 -1.98 0.13
CA GLY A 123 0.58 -2.57 0.73
C GLY A 123 0.47 -4.05 0.43
N MET A 124 -0.66 -4.63 0.81
CA MET A 124 -1.03 -5.98 0.43
C MET A 124 -1.83 -5.88 -0.88
N PRO A 125 -1.37 -6.47 -1.99
CA PRO A 125 -2.19 -6.61 -3.18
C PRO A 125 -3.45 -7.39 -2.82
N SER A 126 -4.59 -6.93 -3.32
CA SER A 126 -5.90 -7.55 -3.09
C SER A 126 -6.46 -8.00 -4.43
N ARG A 127 -6.85 -9.26 -4.54
CA ARG A 127 -7.51 -9.79 -5.75
C ARG A 127 -8.50 -10.88 -5.38
N ARG A 128 -9.46 -11.14 -6.27
CA ARG A 128 -10.38 -12.26 -6.13
C ARG A 128 -9.68 -13.59 -6.40
N LEU A 129 -10.11 -14.61 -5.69
CA LEU A 129 -9.81 -16.01 -5.96
C LEU A 129 -10.39 -16.39 -7.33
N THR A 130 -9.63 -17.15 -8.10
CA THR A 130 -9.97 -17.58 -9.46
C THR A 130 -9.79 -19.09 -9.63
N ALA A 131 -10.35 -19.67 -10.70
CA ALA A 131 -10.18 -21.09 -11.01
C ALA A 131 -8.71 -21.52 -11.10
N ARG A 132 -7.82 -20.64 -11.58
CA ARG A 132 -6.36 -20.90 -11.63
C ARG A 132 -5.77 -21.14 -10.25
N ASP A 133 -6.27 -20.49 -9.21
CA ASP A 133 -5.80 -20.69 -7.83
C ASP A 133 -6.17 -22.07 -7.31
N VAL A 134 -7.37 -22.53 -7.71
CA VAL A 134 -7.84 -23.87 -7.38
C VAL A 134 -6.96 -24.92 -8.06
N GLU A 135 -6.68 -24.77 -9.36
CA GLU A 135 -5.78 -25.64 -10.11
C GLU A 135 -4.38 -25.68 -9.49
N MET A 136 -3.80 -24.51 -9.18
CA MET A 136 -2.49 -24.41 -8.55
C MET A 136 -2.46 -25.07 -7.17
N ASN A 137 -3.49 -24.87 -6.35
CA ASN A 137 -3.55 -25.47 -5.02
C ASN A 137 -3.67 -27.01 -5.08
N ASN A 138 -4.45 -27.52 -6.04
CA ASN A 138 -4.63 -28.95 -6.24
C ASN A 138 -3.32 -29.62 -6.70
N ALA A 139 -2.49 -28.90 -7.45
CA ALA A 139 -1.17 -29.37 -7.87
C ALA A 139 -0.12 -29.26 -6.73
N GLY A 140 0.24 -30.40 -6.13
CA GLY A 140 1.22 -30.48 -5.03
C GLY A 140 2.56 -29.76 -5.30
N SER A 141 3.04 -29.80 -6.54
CA SER A 141 4.27 -29.12 -6.96
C SER A 141 4.29 -27.61 -6.71
N TYR A 142 3.15 -26.90 -6.81
CA TYR A 142 3.09 -25.47 -6.51
C TYR A 142 3.15 -25.19 -5.01
N ARG A 143 2.57 -26.06 -4.18
CA ARG A 143 2.65 -25.96 -2.72
C ARG A 143 4.07 -26.19 -2.23
N GLU A 144 4.77 -27.18 -2.78
CA GLU A 144 6.17 -27.44 -2.49
C GLU A 144 7.07 -26.28 -2.92
N LEU A 145 6.88 -25.75 -4.13
CA LEU A 145 7.62 -24.59 -4.62
C LEU A 145 7.37 -23.34 -3.78
N SER A 146 6.12 -23.06 -3.40
CA SER A 146 5.76 -21.91 -2.56
C SER A 146 6.40 -22.01 -1.17
N ARG A 147 6.38 -23.20 -0.56
CA ARG A 147 7.05 -23.47 0.72
C ARG A 147 8.57 -23.28 0.60
N ALA A 148 9.20 -23.90 -0.41
CA ALA A 148 10.64 -23.75 -0.63
C ALA A 148 11.04 -22.29 -0.88
N LEU A 149 10.24 -21.52 -1.61
CA LEU A 149 10.44 -20.09 -1.82
C LEU A 149 10.28 -19.27 -0.53
N SER A 150 9.36 -19.66 0.35
CA SER A 150 9.19 -19.02 1.66
C SER A 150 10.37 -19.29 2.58
N ASP A 151 10.85 -20.54 2.62
CA ASP A 151 11.92 -20.97 3.54
C ASP A 151 13.31 -20.50 3.09
N ASN A 152 13.53 -20.37 1.78
CA ASN A 152 14.84 -20.04 1.20
C ASN A 152 14.91 -18.64 0.57
N GLY A 153 13.79 -17.89 0.55
CA GLY A 153 13.71 -16.60 -0.12
C GLY A 153 14.44 -15.47 0.63
N PRO A 154 14.98 -14.44 -0.07
CA PRO A 154 14.99 -14.24 -1.53
C PRO A 154 16.07 -15.07 -2.25
N THR A 155 15.70 -15.81 -3.31
CA THR A 155 16.58 -16.79 -3.98
C THR A 155 16.40 -16.85 -5.50
N SER A 156 17.28 -17.53 -6.23
CA SER A 156 17.16 -17.72 -7.70
C SER A 156 16.33 -18.96 -8.04
N ALA A 157 15.88 -19.04 -9.30
CA ALA A 157 15.20 -20.23 -9.81
C ALA A 157 16.11 -21.47 -9.78
N ASP A 158 17.41 -21.31 -10.07
CA ASP A 158 18.38 -22.42 -10.06
C ASP A 158 18.58 -23.03 -8.67
N THR A 159 18.62 -22.18 -7.64
CA THR A 159 18.70 -22.66 -6.26
C THR A 159 17.45 -23.44 -5.88
N LEU A 160 16.26 -22.97 -6.27
CA LEU A 160 15.00 -23.68 -6.01
C LEU A 160 14.93 -25.00 -6.79
N ALA A 161 15.39 -25.02 -8.05
CA ALA A 161 15.49 -26.23 -8.85
C ALA A 161 16.39 -27.28 -8.18
N THR A 162 17.53 -26.84 -7.64
CA THR A 162 18.45 -27.70 -6.88
C THR A 162 17.81 -28.25 -5.61
N VAL A 163 17.14 -27.39 -4.82
CA VAL A 163 16.48 -27.78 -3.56
C VAL A 163 15.32 -28.75 -3.80
N LEU A 164 14.55 -28.54 -4.88
CA LEU A 164 13.37 -29.35 -5.20
C LEU A 164 13.69 -30.58 -6.06
N GLY A 165 14.90 -30.69 -6.60
CA GLY A 165 15.27 -31.74 -7.55
C GLY A 165 14.46 -31.68 -8.85
N MET A 166 14.00 -30.49 -9.25
CA MET A 166 13.16 -30.27 -10.44
C MET A 166 13.99 -29.65 -11.58
N PRO A 167 13.59 -29.85 -12.85
CA PRO A 167 14.21 -29.13 -13.97
C PRO A 167 14.09 -27.61 -13.79
N GLY A 168 15.16 -26.88 -14.10
CA GLY A 168 15.21 -25.42 -13.98
C GLY A 168 14.11 -24.71 -14.77
N ASP A 169 13.83 -25.19 -15.98
CA ASP A 169 12.78 -24.63 -16.86
C ASP A 169 11.38 -24.79 -16.25
N ASP A 170 11.11 -25.94 -15.63
CA ASP A 170 9.83 -26.20 -14.95
C ASP A 170 9.65 -25.29 -13.73
N VAL A 171 10.72 -25.09 -12.96
CA VAL A 171 10.70 -24.17 -11.81
C VAL A 171 10.50 -22.73 -12.28
N ALA A 172 11.18 -22.30 -13.34
CA ALA A 172 11.02 -20.96 -13.91
C ALA A 172 9.59 -20.73 -14.44
N ALA A 173 9.02 -21.71 -15.15
CA ALA A 173 7.64 -21.65 -15.63
C ALA A 173 6.64 -21.56 -14.47
N LYS A 174 6.81 -22.38 -13.43
CA LYS A 174 5.95 -22.35 -12.23
C LYS A 174 6.10 -21.07 -11.42
N LEU A 175 7.32 -20.53 -11.27
CA LEU A 175 7.55 -19.24 -10.63
C LEU A 175 6.87 -18.10 -11.41
N THR A 176 6.89 -18.16 -12.74
CA THR A 176 6.19 -17.21 -13.60
C THR A 176 4.67 -17.32 -13.41
N ALA A 177 4.13 -18.54 -13.35
CA ALA A 177 2.71 -18.75 -13.06
C ALA A 177 2.32 -18.24 -11.66
N LEU A 178 3.15 -18.49 -10.63
CA LEU A 178 2.96 -17.93 -9.29
C LEU A 178 3.03 -16.40 -9.27
N ALA A 179 3.88 -15.78 -10.10
CA ALA A 179 3.92 -14.32 -10.24
C ALA A 179 2.69 -13.76 -10.95
N GLN A 180 2.19 -14.43 -11.99
CA GLN A 180 0.94 -14.05 -12.65
C GLN A 180 -0.26 -14.17 -11.69
N ALA A 181 -0.24 -15.15 -10.79
CA ALA A 181 -1.21 -15.30 -9.70
C ALA A 181 -0.91 -14.39 -8.49
N GLY A 182 0.16 -13.58 -8.52
CA GLY A 182 0.51 -12.63 -7.46
C GLY A 182 1.07 -13.26 -6.17
N HIS A 183 1.35 -14.56 -6.15
CA HIS A 183 1.96 -15.27 -5.00
C HIS A 183 3.47 -15.09 -4.90
N ALA A 184 4.13 -14.79 -6.02
CA ALA A 184 5.57 -14.57 -6.08
C ALA A 184 5.88 -13.28 -6.86
N ARG A 185 7.06 -12.71 -6.64
CA ARG A 185 7.58 -11.62 -7.46
C ARG A 185 9.08 -11.76 -7.65
N GLN A 186 9.54 -11.40 -8.85
CA GLN A 186 10.96 -11.29 -9.14
C GLN A 186 11.42 -9.85 -8.89
N GLY A 187 12.50 -9.68 -8.13
CA GLY A 187 13.15 -8.39 -8.01
C GLY A 187 13.99 -8.01 -9.21
N ARG A 188 14.45 -6.75 -9.21
CA ARG A 188 15.44 -6.26 -10.19
C ARG A 188 16.79 -6.97 -10.08
N ASP A 189 17.05 -7.60 -8.94
CA ASP A 189 18.19 -8.47 -8.65
C ASP A 189 18.03 -9.87 -9.25
N GLY A 190 16.94 -10.15 -9.97
CA GLY A 190 16.64 -11.47 -10.54
C GLY A 190 16.16 -12.50 -9.52
N ARG A 191 16.16 -12.16 -8.22
CA ARG A 191 15.76 -13.05 -7.13
C ARG A 191 14.25 -13.04 -6.92
N TRP A 192 13.72 -14.23 -6.69
CA TRP A 192 12.33 -14.50 -6.38
C TRP A 192 12.07 -14.38 -4.88
N ARG A 193 10.87 -13.89 -4.54
CA ARG A 193 10.36 -13.84 -3.16
C ARG A 193 8.84 -14.04 -3.15
N THR A 194 8.34 -14.56 -2.03
CA THR A 194 6.89 -14.62 -1.79
C THR A 194 6.30 -13.21 -1.70
N THR A 195 5.05 -13.08 -2.10
CA THR A 195 4.29 -11.84 -1.98
C THR A 195 3.08 -12.09 -1.08
N PRO A 196 2.94 -11.35 0.03
CA PRO A 196 1.73 -11.42 0.85
C PRO A 196 0.55 -10.93 0.01
N LEU A 197 -0.56 -11.67 0.02
CA LEU A 197 -1.72 -11.41 -0.82
C LEU A 197 -3.00 -11.47 0.01
N ASN A 198 -3.87 -10.47 -0.19
CA ASN A 198 -5.23 -10.49 0.33
C ASN A 198 -6.14 -11.13 -0.72
N LEU A 199 -6.47 -12.41 -0.53
CA LEU A 199 -7.37 -13.14 -1.43
C LEU A 199 -8.83 -12.90 -1.03
N LEU A 200 -9.52 -12.14 -1.88
CA LEU A 200 -10.96 -11.91 -1.77
C LEU A 200 -11.73 -13.14 -2.28
N GLN A 201 -12.94 -13.31 -1.76
CA GLN A 201 -13.84 -14.39 -2.17
C GLN A 201 -14.18 -14.26 -3.67
N PRO A 202 -14.38 -15.40 -4.37
CA PRO A 202 -14.81 -15.39 -5.76
C PRO A 202 -16.20 -14.74 -5.88
N ASP A 203 -16.56 -14.34 -7.08
CA ASP A 203 -17.94 -13.94 -7.34
C ASP A 203 -18.86 -15.16 -7.14
N PRO A 204 -19.93 -15.06 -6.33
CA PRO A 204 -20.91 -16.13 -6.20
C PRO A 204 -21.48 -16.60 -7.55
N ALA A 205 -21.58 -15.71 -8.55
CA ALA A 205 -22.06 -16.06 -9.88
C ALA A 205 -21.05 -16.88 -10.71
N GLU A 206 -19.77 -16.86 -10.34
CA GLU A 206 -18.67 -17.56 -11.04
C GLU A 206 -18.20 -18.82 -10.29
N THR A 207 -18.99 -19.31 -9.33
CA THR A 207 -18.64 -20.47 -8.51
C THR A 207 -19.14 -21.77 -9.15
N ASP A 208 -18.25 -22.50 -9.82
CA ASP A 208 -18.49 -23.85 -10.32
C ASP A 208 -18.28 -24.92 -9.23
N ASP A 209 -18.54 -26.19 -9.56
CA ASP A 209 -18.40 -27.32 -8.62
C ASP A 209 -16.96 -27.46 -8.09
N GLN A 210 -15.97 -27.18 -8.93
CA GLN A 210 -14.56 -27.28 -8.56
C GLN A 210 -14.17 -26.17 -7.57
N MET A 211 -14.64 -24.94 -7.79
CA MET A 211 -14.49 -23.82 -6.87
C MET A 211 -15.23 -24.09 -5.56
N ALA A 212 -16.45 -24.63 -5.61
CA ALA A 212 -17.21 -24.96 -4.41
C ALA A 212 -16.48 -26.00 -3.54
N ALA A 213 -15.98 -27.09 -4.15
CA ALA A 213 -15.19 -28.11 -3.45
C ALA A 213 -13.91 -27.53 -2.84
N TYR A 214 -13.22 -26.63 -3.56
CA TYR A 214 -12.06 -25.92 -3.04
C TYR A 214 -12.41 -25.02 -1.85
N LEU A 215 -13.50 -24.25 -1.93
CA LEU A 215 -13.94 -23.38 -0.85
C LEU A 215 -14.29 -24.18 0.41
N GLU A 216 -14.97 -25.32 0.25
CA GLU A 216 -15.25 -26.23 1.37
C GLU A 216 -13.95 -26.72 2.01
N GLN A 217 -13.01 -27.24 1.22
CA GLN A 217 -11.70 -27.67 1.74
C GLN A 217 -10.95 -26.51 2.41
N LYS A 218 -11.02 -25.30 1.86
CA LYS A 218 -10.44 -24.08 2.45
C LYS A 218 -11.06 -23.78 3.81
N TYR A 219 -12.39 -23.84 3.95
CA TYR A 219 -13.04 -23.61 5.24
C TYR A 219 -12.74 -24.69 6.27
N GLN A 220 -12.63 -25.95 5.86
CA GLN A 220 -12.16 -27.02 6.74
C GLN A 220 -10.74 -26.76 7.25
N ASN A 221 -9.84 -26.22 6.41
CA ASN A 221 -8.51 -25.78 6.84
C ASN A 221 -8.58 -24.63 7.85
N GLU A 222 -9.44 -23.63 7.61
CA GLU A 222 -9.63 -22.50 8.52
C GLU A 222 -10.19 -22.94 9.86
N LEU A 223 -11.16 -23.87 9.87
CA LEU A 223 -11.71 -24.44 11.09
C LEU A 223 -10.61 -25.16 11.89
N ARG A 224 -9.79 -25.99 11.23
CA ARG A 224 -8.65 -26.66 11.88
C ARG A 224 -7.68 -25.65 12.51
N LEU A 225 -7.40 -24.56 11.81
CA LEU A 225 -6.51 -23.52 12.33
C LEU A 225 -7.13 -22.77 13.51
N LEU A 226 -8.41 -22.43 13.47
CA LEU A 226 -9.12 -21.82 14.58
C LEU A 226 -9.16 -22.76 15.80
N THR A 227 -9.42 -24.05 15.58
CA THR A 227 -9.35 -25.07 16.63
C THR A 227 -7.95 -25.17 17.22
N TRP A 228 -6.91 -25.18 16.40
CA TRP A 228 -5.52 -25.14 16.86
C TRP A 228 -5.24 -23.87 17.67
N ALA A 229 -5.65 -22.69 17.21
CA ALA A 229 -5.43 -21.43 17.90
C ALA A 229 -6.14 -21.39 19.26
N VAL A 230 -7.36 -21.92 19.36
CA VAL A 230 -8.08 -22.04 20.63
C VAL A 230 -7.35 -22.98 21.60
N ARG A 231 -6.83 -24.11 21.12
CA ARG A 231 -6.10 -25.09 21.96
C ARG A 231 -4.77 -24.55 22.49
N ASN A 232 -4.09 -23.69 21.74
CA ASN A 232 -2.79 -23.12 22.12
C ASN A 232 -2.91 -21.69 22.67
N ARG A 233 -4.12 -21.23 23.00
CA ARG A 233 -4.42 -19.82 23.30
C ARG A 233 -3.57 -19.23 24.43
N THR A 234 -3.23 -20.03 25.43
CA THR A 234 -2.42 -19.61 26.59
C THR A 234 -0.99 -19.24 26.23
N GLU A 235 -0.44 -19.79 25.14
CA GLU A 235 0.92 -19.52 24.67
C GLU A 235 1.06 -18.16 23.98
N PHE A 236 -0.06 -17.57 23.56
CA PHE A 236 -0.06 -16.35 22.76
C PHE A 236 0.00 -15.07 23.60
N GLY A 237 -0.29 -15.12 24.91
CA GLY A 237 -0.31 -13.93 25.76
C GLY A 237 -1.22 -12.82 25.20
N ALA A 238 -0.72 -11.59 25.10
CA ALA A 238 -1.47 -10.45 24.55
C ALA A 238 -1.81 -10.57 23.05
N TRP A 239 -1.19 -11.51 22.33
CA TRP A 239 -1.48 -11.77 20.92
C TRP A 239 -2.78 -12.57 20.72
N ALA A 240 -3.34 -13.18 21.78
CA ALA A 240 -4.59 -13.96 21.77
C ALA A 240 -5.85 -13.06 21.84
N THR A 241 -5.94 -12.07 20.95
CA THR A 241 -7.09 -11.16 20.84
C THR A 241 -8.05 -11.56 19.72
N GLY A 242 -9.30 -11.10 19.79
CA GLY A 242 -10.31 -11.33 18.77
C GLY A 242 -11.63 -10.66 19.10
N SER A 243 -12.47 -10.47 18.09
CA SER A 243 -13.82 -9.94 18.25
C SER A 243 -14.78 -10.69 17.34
N ARG A 244 -16.05 -10.72 17.74
CA ARG A 244 -17.18 -11.19 16.93
C ARG A 244 -18.29 -10.17 17.08
N ALA A 245 -18.85 -9.71 15.96
CA ALA A 245 -19.92 -8.73 15.93
C ALA A 245 -21.01 -9.16 14.95
N VAL A 246 -22.23 -8.69 15.19
CA VAL A 246 -23.37 -8.81 14.28
C VAL A 246 -23.80 -7.38 13.94
N LEU A 247 -23.94 -7.08 12.65
CA LEU A 247 -24.26 -5.75 12.13
C LEU A 247 -25.42 -5.85 11.17
N HIS A 248 -26.24 -4.80 11.11
CA HIS A 248 -27.26 -4.62 10.07
C HIS A 248 -26.72 -3.59 9.07
N LEU A 249 -26.42 -4.03 7.85
CA LEU A 249 -25.83 -3.21 6.81
C LEU A 249 -26.60 -3.40 5.51
N SER A 250 -26.75 -2.32 4.73
CA SER A 250 -27.12 -2.45 3.33
C SER A 250 -25.95 -3.02 2.52
N GLU A 251 -26.21 -3.46 1.29
CA GLU A 251 -25.14 -3.90 0.38
C GLU A 251 -24.10 -2.79 0.12
N ALA A 252 -24.55 -1.55 -0.03
CA ALA A 252 -23.68 -0.39 -0.22
C ALA A 252 -22.81 -0.12 1.02
N ASP A 253 -23.37 -0.29 2.22
CA ASP A 253 -22.62 -0.13 3.48
C ASP A 253 -21.60 -1.27 3.66
N LEU A 254 -21.96 -2.51 3.31
CA LEU A 254 -21.04 -3.65 3.34
C LEU A 254 -19.87 -3.45 2.36
N ALA A 255 -20.14 -2.96 1.16
CA ALA A 255 -19.10 -2.64 0.18
C ALA A 255 -18.14 -1.55 0.71
N ARG A 256 -18.69 -0.50 1.33
CA ARG A 256 -17.89 0.57 1.96
C ARG A 256 -17.06 0.05 3.13
N PHE A 257 -17.67 -0.72 4.02
CA PHE A 257 -16.98 -1.35 5.15
C PHE A 257 -15.81 -2.22 4.68
N THR A 258 -16.03 -3.03 3.64
CA THR A 258 -14.99 -3.89 3.06
C THR A 258 -13.84 -3.06 2.47
N ALA A 259 -14.12 -1.94 1.81
CA ALA A 259 -13.10 -1.04 1.29
C ALA A 259 -12.29 -0.36 2.41
N GLU A 260 -12.94 0.06 3.49
CA GLU A 260 -12.27 0.63 4.67
C GLU A 260 -11.39 -0.41 5.39
N TYR A 261 -11.84 -1.67 5.44
CA TYR A 261 -11.06 -2.78 5.97
C TYR A 261 -9.81 -3.06 5.12
N ASP A 262 -9.92 -3.05 3.79
CA ASP A 262 -8.75 -3.20 2.89
C ASP A 262 -7.74 -2.04 3.06
N GLU A 263 -8.24 -0.82 3.22
CA GLU A 263 -7.37 0.33 3.52
C GLU A 263 -6.67 0.16 4.88
N LEU A 264 -7.38 -0.34 5.90
CA LEU A 264 -6.82 -0.65 7.20
C LEU A 264 -5.72 -1.71 7.11
N LEU A 265 -5.98 -2.81 6.40
CA LEU A 265 -5.01 -3.88 6.19
C LEU A 265 -3.75 -3.34 5.50
N THR A 266 -3.94 -2.65 4.37
CA THR A 266 -2.87 -2.01 3.61
C THR A 266 -2.02 -1.09 4.48
N ARG A 267 -2.67 -0.27 5.31
CA ARG A 267 -2.02 0.70 6.20
C ARG A 267 -1.03 0.05 7.16
N TYR A 268 -1.40 -1.10 7.74
CA TYR A 268 -0.58 -1.83 8.70
C TYR A 268 0.46 -2.74 8.02
N CYS A 269 0.18 -3.28 6.84
CA CYS A 269 1.22 -3.94 6.02
C CYS A 269 2.36 -2.98 5.62
N LEU A 270 2.03 -1.70 5.43
CA LEU A 270 3.03 -0.65 5.19
C LEU A 270 3.78 -0.21 6.47
N LEU A 271 3.38 -0.67 7.67
CA LEU A 271 4.04 -0.29 8.93
C LEU A 271 5.33 -1.09 9.13
N HIS A 272 5.23 -2.41 9.02
CA HIS A 272 6.36 -3.33 9.09
C HIS A 272 6.36 -4.14 7.80
N ASN A 273 7.16 -3.70 6.82
CA ASN A 273 7.23 -4.35 5.50
C ASN A 273 8.20 -5.56 5.48
N LYS A 274 8.82 -5.86 6.62
CA LYS A 274 9.75 -6.97 6.86
C LYS A 274 9.59 -7.47 8.30
N PRO A 275 9.94 -8.74 8.58
CA PRO A 275 10.00 -9.24 9.94
C PRO A 275 11.06 -8.48 10.75
N GLU A 276 10.65 -7.93 11.88
CA GLU A 276 11.47 -7.30 12.91
C GLU A 276 11.40 -8.11 14.22
N PRO A 277 12.39 -8.01 15.13
CA PRO A 277 12.46 -8.86 16.34
C PRO A 277 11.22 -8.81 17.25
N ASP A 278 10.47 -7.70 17.22
CA ASP A 278 9.25 -7.47 18.01
C ASP A 278 7.95 -7.74 17.23
N THR A 279 8.04 -8.18 15.97
CA THR A 279 6.90 -8.48 15.12
C THR A 279 6.64 -9.99 15.04
N ARG A 280 5.38 -10.36 14.81
CA ARG A 280 4.97 -11.75 14.56
C ARG A 280 4.10 -11.80 13.32
N GLU A 281 4.19 -12.91 12.58
CA GLU A 281 3.25 -13.20 11.51
C GLU A 281 1.87 -13.48 12.12
N LEU A 282 0.88 -12.70 11.71
CA LEU A 282 -0.49 -12.83 12.20
C LEU A 282 -1.39 -13.31 11.09
N ALA A 283 -2.17 -14.32 11.45
CA ALA A 283 -3.05 -15.01 10.54
C ALA A 283 -4.45 -14.37 10.64
N LEU A 284 -4.70 -13.38 9.79
CA LEU A 284 -5.91 -12.53 9.82
C LEU A 284 -6.97 -13.03 8.82
N ARG A 285 -8.22 -13.15 9.27
CA ARG A 285 -9.35 -13.54 8.41
C ARG A 285 -10.51 -12.59 8.59
N PHE A 286 -11.12 -12.24 7.47
CA PHE A 286 -12.37 -11.50 7.43
C PHE A 286 -13.38 -12.27 6.58
N TYR A 287 -14.49 -12.65 7.21
CA TYR A 287 -15.61 -13.30 6.57
C TYR A 287 -16.88 -12.54 6.94
N GLY A 288 -17.70 -12.23 5.94
CA GLY A 288 -19.01 -11.62 6.12
C GLY A 288 -20.04 -12.41 5.33
N PHE A 289 -21.13 -12.80 5.98
CA PHE A 289 -22.24 -13.50 5.36
C PHE A 289 -23.53 -13.20 6.15
N PRO A 290 -24.70 -13.27 5.49
CA PRO A 290 -25.98 -13.12 6.17
C PRO A 290 -26.13 -14.14 7.31
N PHE A 291 -26.71 -13.70 8.43
CA PHE A 291 -27.01 -14.61 9.51
C PHE A 291 -28.08 -15.63 9.05
N PRO A 292 -27.86 -16.94 9.22
CA PRO A 292 -28.83 -17.94 8.76
C PRO A 292 -30.10 -17.88 9.62
N ARG A 293 -31.25 -18.17 9.01
CA ARG A 293 -32.53 -18.26 9.76
C ARG A 293 -32.57 -19.49 10.67
N GLU A 294 -31.94 -20.57 10.24
CA GLU A 294 -31.75 -21.82 10.99
C GLU A 294 -30.28 -22.22 10.87
N LEU A 295 -29.64 -22.56 11.98
CA LEU A 295 -28.27 -23.08 11.97
C LEU A 295 -28.28 -24.48 11.34
N PRO A 296 -27.42 -24.76 10.35
CA PRO A 296 -27.28 -26.11 9.83
C PRO A 296 -26.82 -27.04 10.96
N ASP A 297 -27.39 -28.24 11.02
CA ASP A 297 -26.92 -29.28 11.93
C ASP A 297 -25.43 -29.53 11.69
N LEU A 298 -24.63 -29.55 12.76
CA LEU A 298 -23.24 -29.95 12.67
C LEU A 298 -23.21 -31.41 12.20
N PRO A 299 -22.47 -31.77 11.14
CA PRO A 299 -22.28 -33.17 10.81
C PRO A 299 -21.66 -33.87 12.02
N ASP A 300 -22.29 -34.94 12.49
CA ASP A 300 -21.81 -35.75 13.62
C ASP A 300 -20.33 -36.11 13.40
N GLY A 301 -19.49 -35.75 14.37
CA GLY A 301 -18.04 -35.85 14.31
C GLY A 301 -17.47 -37.25 14.43
#